data_AF-X1KRS4-F1
#
_entry.id   AF-X1KRS4-F1
#
_cell.length_a   1.000
_cell.length_b   1.000
_cell.length_c   1.000
_cell.angle_alpha   90.00
_cell.angle_beta   90.00
_cell.angle_gamma   90.00
#
_symmetry.space_group_name_H-M   'P 1'
#
loop_
_entity.id
_entity.type
_entity.pdbx_description
1 polymer ?
#
loop_
_entity_poly.entity_id
_entity_poly.type
_entity_poly.pdbx_seq_one_letter_code
_entity_poly.pdbx_strand_id
1 'polypeptide(L)'
;MNSDGPPDEVYEYLDEIAAGVPAGSNRLIFTPWLNGERTPVDDATVRGGLHNLSLTTTTDHIIRAFFEGVAYNSRWALKYVEAIKSGSNLDY
;
A
#
# COMPACT_ATOMS: atom_id res chain seq x y z
N MET A 1 24.04 -17.05 -11.85
CA MET A 1 23.15 -16.80 -10.70
C MET A 1 21.97 -16.04 -11.27
N ASN A 2 20.78 -16.62 -11.24
CA ASN A 2 19.64 -16.06 -11.96
C ASN A 2 19.21 -14.76 -11.26
N SER A 3 19.35 -13.66 -11.99
CA SER A 3 18.91 -12.31 -11.64
C SER A 3 17.41 -12.15 -11.97
N ASP A 4 16.57 -13.07 -11.48
CA ASP A 4 15.14 -13.17 -11.88
C ASP A 4 14.25 -12.02 -11.33
N GLY A 5 14.86 -10.99 -10.72
CA GLY A 5 14.19 -9.76 -10.30
C GLY A 5 14.20 -8.69 -11.40
N PRO A 6 13.24 -7.76 -11.41
CA PRO A 6 13.33 -6.61 -12.32
C PRO A 6 14.65 -5.86 -12.06
N PRO A 7 15.29 -5.30 -13.11
CA PRO A 7 16.51 -4.50 -12.96
C PRO A 7 16.33 -3.38 -11.93
N ASP A 8 17.37 -3.05 -11.16
CA ASP A 8 17.32 -1.97 -10.14
C ASP A 8 16.82 -0.65 -10.74
N GLU A 9 17.18 -0.38 -12.00
CA GLU A 9 16.73 0.75 -12.83
C GLU A 9 15.20 0.87 -12.90
N VAL A 10 14.46 -0.24 -12.82
CA VAL A 10 13.00 -0.25 -12.84
C VAL A 10 12.42 0.31 -11.54
N TYR A 11 13.00 -0.03 -10.39
CA TYR A 11 12.52 0.47 -9.10
C TYR A 11 12.81 1.97 -8.97
N GLU A 12 14.00 2.41 -9.38
CA GLU A 12 14.36 3.84 -9.41
C GLU A 12 13.39 4.63 -10.30
N TYR A 13 13.05 4.09 -11.49
CA TYR A 13 12.08 4.71 -12.37
C TYR A 13 10.67 4.82 -11.76
N LEU A 14 10.22 3.79 -11.03
CA LEU A 14 8.94 3.83 -10.31
C LEU A 14 8.95 4.85 -9.17
N ASP A 15 10.08 4.97 -8.46
CA ASP A 15 10.27 5.97 -7.40
C ASP A 15 10.17 7.39 -7.96
N GLU A 16 10.79 7.66 -9.10
CA GLU A 16 10.72 8.95 -9.79
C GLU A 16 9.28 9.30 -10.20
N ILE A 17 8.55 8.35 -10.80
CA ILE A 17 7.13 8.54 -11.16
C ILE A 17 6.31 8.85 -9.91
N ALA A 18 6.46 8.05 -8.85
CA ALA A 18 5.72 8.24 -7.61
C ALA A 18 6.01 9.62 -7.01
N ALA A 19 7.27 10.07 -7.01
CA ALA A 19 7.68 11.36 -6.47
C ALA A 19 7.06 12.56 -7.22
N GLY A 20 6.83 12.42 -8.53
CA GLY A 20 6.19 13.44 -9.36
C GLY A 20 4.69 13.66 -9.11
N VAL A 21 4.01 12.70 -8.48
CA VAL A 21 2.58 12.78 -8.17
C VAL A 21 2.35 13.42 -6.80
N PRO A 22 1.44 14.40 -6.67
CA PRO A 22 1.07 14.94 -5.36
C PRO A 22 0.57 13.87 -4.38
N ALA A 23 0.84 14.07 -3.10
CA ALA A 23 0.40 13.14 -2.05
C ALA A 23 -1.12 12.92 -2.09
N GLY A 24 -1.54 11.67 -1.85
CA GLY A 24 -2.92 11.24 -1.89
C GLY A 24 -3.38 10.75 -3.27
N SER A 25 -2.49 10.67 -4.27
CA SER A 25 -2.72 9.96 -5.53
C SER A 25 -4.01 10.38 -6.28
N ASN A 26 -4.36 11.66 -6.25
CA ASN A 26 -5.65 12.17 -6.75
C ASN A 26 -6.87 11.41 -6.17
N ARG A 27 -6.82 11.14 -4.86
CA ARG A 27 -7.83 10.40 -4.08
C ARG A 27 -7.99 8.93 -4.49
N LEU A 28 -7.05 8.37 -5.25
CA LEU A 28 -7.01 6.94 -5.54
C LEU A 28 -6.49 6.19 -4.31
N ILE A 29 -7.15 5.11 -3.92
CA ILE A 29 -6.76 4.30 -2.76
C ILE A 29 -6.51 2.87 -3.21
N PHE A 30 -5.32 2.35 -2.89
CA PHE A 30 -4.99 0.95 -3.05
C PHE A 30 -5.05 0.22 -1.71
N THR A 31 -5.76 -0.91 -1.67
CA THR A 31 -5.75 -1.86 -0.56
C THR A 31 -4.83 -3.04 -0.93
N PRO A 32 -3.71 -3.28 -0.22
CA PRO A 32 -2.63 -4.17 -0.69
C PRO A 32 -2.86 -5.66 -0.38
N TRP A 33 -4.09 -6.08 -0.09
CA TRP A 33 -4.40 -7.42 0.42
C TRP A 33 -4.54 -8.47 -0.68
N LEU A 34 -3.57 -8.53 -1.60
CA LEU A 34 -3.62 -9.38 -2.80
C LEU A 34 -3.75 -10.88 -2.47
N ASN A 35 -3.28 -11.31 -1.30
CA ASN A 35 -3.29 -12.70 -0.85
C ASN A 35 -3.95 -12.86 0.54
N GLY A 36 -5.00 -12.08 0.80
CA GLY A 36 -5.54 -11.93 2.15
C GLY A 36 -4.69 -11.01 3.02
N GLU A 37 -5.06 -10.88 4.28
CA GLU A 37 -4.32 -10.10 5.28
C GLU A 37 -4.21 -10.91 6.58
N ARG A 38 -2.99 -11.09 7.08
CA ARG A 38 -2.73 -11.81 8.34
C ARG A 38 -2.78 -10.86 9.53
N THR A 39 -2.34 -9.63 9.34
CA THR A 39 -2.28 -8.63 10.41
C THR A 39 -2.68 -7.30 9.81
N PRO A 40 -3.70 -6.63 10.36
CA PRO A 40 -4.24 -6.80 11.72
C PRO A 40 -5.56 -7.56 11.86
N VAL A 41 -6.22 -7.94 10.76
CA VAL A 41 -7.58 -8.52 10.78
C VAL A 41 -7.64 -10.04 10.69
N ASP A 42 -6.54 -10.71 10.33
CA ASP A 42 -6.45 -12.16 10.10
C ASP A 42 -7.60 -12.72 9.24
N ASP A 43 -7.75 -12.16 8.04
CA ASP A 43 -8.76 -12.56 7.06
C ASP A 43 -8.08 -13.04 5.77
N ALA A 44 -8.16 -14.34 5.49
CA ALA A 44 -7.62 -14.94 4.27
C ALA A 44 -8.47 -14.67 3.02
N THR A 45 -9.69 -14.15 3.17
CA THR A 45 -10.67 -13.93 2.10
C THR A 45 -10.67 -12.51 1.57
N VAL A 46 -10.16 -11.54 2.35
CA VAL A 46 -10.04 -10.15 1.89
C VAL A 46 -9.14 -10.07 0.66
N ARG A 47 -9.48 -9.18 -0.28
CA ARG A 47 -8.74 -8.98 -1.52
C ARG A 47 -8.40 -7.53 -1.73
N GLY A 48 -7.24 -7.30 -2.32
CA GLY A 48 -6.80 -5.97 -2.69
C GLY A 48 -7.62 -5.38 -3.83
N GLY A 49 -7.61 -4.06 -3.92
CA GLY A 49 -8.37 -3.32 -4.91
C GLY A 49 -7.93 -1.88 -5.04
N LEU A 50 -8.27 -1.29 -6.19
CA LEU A 50 -8.17 0.15 -6.42
C LEU A 50 -9.56 0.76 -6.27
N HIS A 51 -9.67 1.75 -5.40
CA HIS A 51 -10.91 2.45 -5.11
C HIS A 51 -10.82 3.88 -5.62
N ASN A 52 -11.97 4.42 -6.06
CA ASN A 52 -12.11 5.79 -6.56
C ASN A 52 -11.37 6.07 -7.89
N LEU A 53 -11.34 5.06 -8.79
CA LEU A 53 -10.90 5.24 -10.17
C LEU A 53 -11.83 6.21 -10.92
N SER A 54 -11.22 7.05 -11.76
CA SER A 54 -11.92 8.06 -12.57
C SER A 54 -11.26 8.22 -13.94
N LEU A 55 -11.92 8.93 -14.86
CA LEU A 55 -11.36 9.25 -16.18
C LEU A 55 -10.11 10.15 -16.12
N THR A 56 -9.86 10.81 -14.98
CA THR A 56 -8.64 11.63 -14.78
C THR A 56 -7.51 10.83 -14.13
N THR A 57 -7.72 9.55 -13.82
CA THR A 57 -6.68 8.68 -13.29
C THR A 57 -5.66 8.36 -14.38
N THR A 58 -4.38 8.42 -14.01
CA THR A 58 -3.25 8.06 -14.87
C THR A 58 -2.48 6.91 -14.23
N THR A 59 -1.59 6.27 -15.00
CA THR A 59 -0.69 5.24 -14.49
C THR A 59 0.15 5.75 -13.31
N ASP A 60 0.62 6.99 -13.37
CA ASP A 60 1.41 7.63 -12.32
C ASP A 60 0.63 7.69 -11.00
N HIS A 61 -0.65 8.04 -11.05
CA HIS A 61 -1.54 8.00 -9.88
C HIS A 61 -1.67 6.59 -9.31
N ILE A 62 -1.76 5.57 -10.18
CA ILE A 62 -1.82 4.15 -9.75
C ILE A 62 -0.52 3.75 -9.06
N ILE A 63 0.64 4.09 -9.64
CA ILE A 63 1.95 3.79 -9.06
C ILE A 63 2.09 4.44 -7.68
N ARG A 64 1.79 5.74 -7.56
CA ARG A 64 1.82 6.44 -6.27
C ARG A 64 0.83 5.84 -5.26
N ALA A 65 -0.36 5.45 -5.71
CA ALA A 65 -1.37 4.83 -4.83
C ALA A 65 -0.91 3.47 -4.30
N PHE A 66 -0.14 2.70 -5.06
CA PHE A 66 0.42 1.43 -4.59
C PHE A 66 1.42 1.66 -3.43
N PHE A 67 2.30 2.65 -3.59
CA PHE A 67 3.29 3.02 -2.58
C PHE A 67 2.58 3.51 -1.30
N GLU A 68 1.62 4.42 -1.47
CA GLU A 68 0.81 4.94 -0.37
C GLU A 68 -0.01 3.82 0.31
N GLY A 69 -0.59 2.89 -0.45
CA GLY A 69 -1.37 1.77 0.07
C GLY A 69 -0.56 0.85 0.99
N VAL A 70 0.67 0.51 0.61
CA VAL A 70 1.59 -0.28 1.45
C VAL A 70 1.98 0.50 2.71
N ALA A 71 2.26 1.80 2.58
CA ALA A 71 2.58 2.67 3.72
C ALA A 71 1.38 2.80 4.69
N TYR A 72 0.16 2.93 4.17
CA TYR A 72 -1.06 2.98 4.97
C TYR A 72 -1.31 1.66 5.71
N ASN A 73 -1.12 0.51 5.04
CA ASN A 73 -1.25 -0.79 5.69
C ASN A 73 -0.21 -0.97 6.81
N SER A 74 1.03 -0.56 6.56
CA SER A 74 2.11 -0.59 7.55
C SER A 74 1.80 0.30 8.76
N ARG A 75 1.28 1.51 8.52
CA ARG A 75 0.82 2.41 9.59
C ARG A 75 -0.35 1.84 10.36
N TRP A 76 -1.27 1.15 9.69
CA TRP A 76 -2.40 0.49 10.35
C TRP A 76 -1.92 -0.62 11.27
N ALA A 77 -1.00 -1.48 10.81
CA ALA A 77 -0.37 -2.52 11.63
C ALA A 77 0.41 -1.93 12.82
N LEU A 78 1.14 -0.83 12.62
CA LEU A 78 1.91 -0.16 13.67
C LEU A 78 1.03 0.23 14.87
N LYS A 79 -0.21 0.68 14.64
CA LYS A 79 -1.14 1.04 15.74
C LYS A 79 -1.38 -0.13 16.70
N TYR A 80 -1.47 -1.36 16.19
CA TYR A 80 -1.66 -2.56 17.02
C TYR A 80 -0.38 -2.90 17.80
N VAL A 81 0.78 -2.75 17.17
CA VAL A 81 2.08 -2.93 17.84
C VAL A 81 2.24 -1.92 18.98
N GLU A 82 1.90 -0.65 18.74
CA GLU A 82 1.94 0.41 19.75
C GLU A 82 0.99 0.12 20.91
N ALA A 83 -0.24 -0.33 20.63
CA ALA A 83 -1.22 -0.67 21.65
C ALA A 83 -0.78 -1.84 22.55
N ILE A 84 -0.16 -2.88 21.96
CA ILE A 84 0.44 -3.99 22.72
C ILE A 84 1.53 -3.47 23.66
N LYS A 85 2.36 -2.53 23.20
CA LYS A 85 3.42 -1.93 24.01
C LYS A 85 2.87 -1.05 25.14
N SER A 86 1.81 -0.28 24.89
CA SER A 86 1.21 0.62 25.89
C SER A 86 0.25 -0.08 26.86
N GLY A 87 -0.11 -1.35 26.62
CA GLY A 87 -1.09 -2.08 27.43
C GLY A 87 -2.53 -1.59 27.26
N SER A 88 -2.83 -0.89 26.17
CA SER A 88 -4.19 -0.42 25.86
C SER A 88 -4.93 -1.47 25.03
N ASN A 89 -6.17 -1.80 25.39
CA ASN A 89 -7.04 -2.63 24.55
C ASN A 89 -7.48 -1.84 23.32
N LEU A 90 -7.27 -2.43 22.14
CA LEU A 90 -7.92 -1.99 20.90
C LEU A 90 -9.15 -2.87 20.71
N ASP A 91 -10.33 -2.24 20.67
CA ASP A 91 -11.55 -2.93 20.27
C ASP A 91 -11.49 -3.20 18.75
N TYR A 92 -11.92 -4.41 18.35
CA TYR A 92 -12.01 -4.86 16.96
C TYR A 92 -13.29 -4.37 16.29
#